data_AF-A0A7C7G8G2-F1
#
_entry.id   AF-A0A7C7G8G2-F1
#
_cell.length_a   1.000
_cell.length_b   1.000
_cell.length_c   1.000
_cell.angle_alpha   90.00
_cell.angle_beta   90.00
_cell.angle_gamma   90.00
#
_symmetry.space_group_name_H-M   'P 1'
#
loop_
_entity.id
_entity.type
_entity.pdbx_description
1 polymer ?
#
loop_
_entity_poly.entity_id
_entity_poly.type
_entity_poly.pdbx_seq_one_letter_code
_entity_poly.pdbx_strand_id
1 'polypeptide(L)'
;MERPEGVKAPSVEVPYDPKVMENLVKKLNVVAQRHGFQVYGSVPTEKMTDIDFSTTLSQPFTVRVSDDREITKSLKDWLSEATNPRYKVVTLKDGSKTHALHKQLYMNILKGDTPIVDLIEDADAEAAIYGAVLMHATRVLGNDVLQSLTSPMGDVMNHEGVVMRDEKLFGSNPVKITGDFIVGNLAGGFGQVNEEEDEAGADLEFTDNEDADPAGAAAGQQKIALIPGAFKPPHRGHLGMVEEYAERADKVVILISSPLKSGRKLPNGREITAEDSKKIWDTLVSHLPNVEVQVSSHASPITATYEFIGDEGPLEPGTDIFLGVCKKGKDVERFNQAEQYIKEGVRLMPVHDCAIEPISHSSYYMDLLSQSPLKAEMPSLEGVGKDPRDFHASDMRYLLGKAEEDEEAIELLEDFTGEDNVFDVLSILGLNTGLNELSSMAGGSVEGYSAPLGYPERKKKKKMIQRQENMDLSVADEVLTLIMERGVLR
;
A
#
# COMPACT_ATOMS: atom_id res chain seq x y z
N MET A 1 -13.85 -9.88 -14.97
CA MET A 1 -12.46 -10.13 -15.40
C MET A 1 -11.83 -11.06 -14.39
N GLU A 2 -11.57 -12.30 -14.77
CA GLU A 2 -10.77 -13.22 -13.96
C GLU A 2 -9.30 -12.81 -14.03
N ARG A 3 -8.59 -12.94 -12.90
CA ARG A 3 -7.19 -12.54 -12.75
C ARG A 3 -6.26 -13.59 -13.37
N PRO A 4 -5.11 -13.19 -13.93
CA PRO A 4 -4.06 -14.13 -14.32
C PRO A 4 -3.57 -14.92 -13.09
N GLU A 5 -3.37 -16.22 -13.25
CA GLU A 5 -2.79 -17.09 -12.22
C GLU A 5 -1.40 -16.61 -11.78
N GLY A 6 -1.09 -16.79 -10.49
CA GLY A 6 0.23 -16.52 -9.91
C GLY A 6 0.53 -15.07 -9.54
N VAL A 7 -0.31 -14.10 -9.90
CA VAL A 7 -0.13 -12.69 -9.51
C VAL A 7 -0.96 -12.38 -8.25
N LYS A 8 -0.30 -12.32 -7.09
CA LYS A 8 -0.93 -11.77 -5.87
C LYS A 8 -1.17 -10.27 -6.10
N ALA A 9 -2.44 -9.87 -6.13
CA ALA A 9 -2.78 -8.46 -6.12
C ALA A 9 -2.36 -7.84 -4.78
N PRO A 10 -1.87 -6.59 -4.77
CA PRO A 10 -1.63 -5.88 -3.52
C PRO A 10 -2.94 -5.80 -2.72
N SER A 11 -2.83 -5.93 -1.40
CA SER A 11 -3.96 -5.70 -0.52
C SER A 11 -4.18 -4.19 -0.43
N VAL A 12 -5.30 -3.71 -0.98
CA VAL A 12 -5.66 -2.29 -0.96
C VAL A 12 -6.73 -2.06 0.08
N GLU A 13 -6.55 -1.04 0.91
CA GLU A 13 -7.58 -0.62 1.86
C GLU A 13 -8.75 0.01 1.11
N VAL A 14 -9.95 -0.57 1.27
CA VAL A 14 -11.17 -0.05 0.67
C VAL A 14 -11.93 0.73 1.74
N PRO A 15 -12.18 2.04 1.57
CA PRO A 15 -13.02 2.81 2.47
C PRO A 15 -14.43 2.21 2.54
N TYR A 16 -14.96 2.05 3.76
CA TYR A 16 -16.32 1.58 3.99
C TYR A 16 -16.95 2.32 5.16
N ASP A 17 -18.29 2.44 5.16
CA ASP A 17 -19.01 2.97 6.33
C ASP A 17 -19.04 1.90 7.45
N PRO A 18 -18.44 2.18 8.63
CA PRO A 18 -18.33 1.19 9.70
C PRO A 18 -19.70 0.73 10.25
N LYS A 19 -20.70 1.61 10.27
CA LYS A 19 -22.05 1.27 10.75
C LYS A 19 -22.78 0.37 9.77
N VAL A 20 -22.61 0.61 8.47
CA VAL A 20 -23.16 -0.25 7.42
C VAL A 20 -22.53 -1.63 7.51
N MET A 21 -21.20 -1.71 7.64
CA MET A 21 -20.48 -2.97 7.81
C MET A 21 -20.90 -3.72 9.08
N GLU A 22 -21.01 -3.03 10.21
CA GLU A 22 -21.47 -3.64 11.47
C GLU A 22 -22.90 -4.20 11.34
N ASN A 23 -23.81 -3.45 10.68
CA ASN A 23 -25.16 -3.91 10.41
C ASN A 23 -25.18 -5.14 9.48
N LEU A 24 -24.33 -5.18 8.45
CA LEU A 24 -24.19 -6.33 7.56
C LEU A 24 -23.69 -7.55 8.34
N VAL A 25 -22.61 -7.42 9.12
CA VAL A 25 -22.06 -8.49 9.98
C VAL A 25 -23.12 -9.00 10.95
N LYS A 26 -23.93 -8.13 11.55
CA LYS A 26 -25.03 -8.52 12.44
C LYS A 26 -26.08 -9.36 11.72
N LYS A 27 -26.46 -9.00 10.49
CA LYS A 27 -27.41 -9.77 9.67
C LYS A 27 -26.82 -11.11 9.25
N LEU A 28 -25.57 -11.13 8.76
CA LEU A 28 -24.86 -12.35 8.39
C LEU A 28 -24.78 -13.33 9.56
N ASN A 29 -24.50 -12.82 10.78
CA ASN A 29 -24.42 -13.66 11.97
C ASN A 29 -25.72 -14.41 12.32
N VAL A 30 -26.89 -13.86 11.98
CA VAL A 30 -28.19 -14.54 12.20
C VAL A 30 -28.28 -15.84 11.39
N VAL A 31 -27.66 -15.86 10.21
CA VAL A 31 -27.67 -16.99 9.29
C VAL A 31 -26.44 -17.87 9.54
N ALA A 32 -25.24 -17.28 9.64
CA ALA A 32 -23.97 -17.95 9.93
C ALA A 32 -24.05 -18.91 11.13
N GLN A 33 -24.71 -18.47 12.21
CA GLN A 33 -24.88 -19.30 13.41
C GLN A 33 -25.67 -20.58 13.15
N ARG A 34 -26.57 -20.60 12.15
CA ARG A 34 -27.32 -21.81 11.75
C ARG A 34 -26.39 -22.86 11.14
N HIS A 35 -25.28 -22.43 10.57
CA HIS A 35 -24.27 -23.25 9.92
C HIS A 35 -23.03 -23.46 10.81
N GLY A 36 -23.07 -23.03 12.07
CA GLY A 36 -22.00 -23.28 13.04
C GLY A 36 -20.79 -22.35 12.91
N PHE A 37 -20.92 -21.20 12.24
CA PHE A 37 -19.85 -20.20 12.14
C PHE A 37 -20.29 -18.81 12.60
N GLN A 38 -19.32 -17.93 12.80
CA GLN A 38 -19.52 -16.54 13.21
C GLN A 38 -18.70 -15.63 12.31
N VAL A 39 -19.33 -14.59 11.80
CA VAL A 39 -18.70 -13.56 10.97
C VAL A 39 -18.26 -12.42 11.86
N TYR A 40 -17.02 -11.97 11.68
CA TYR A 40 -16.48 -10.79 12.33
C TYR A 40 -16.14 -9.74 11.27
N GLY A 41 -16.33 -8.46 11.63
CA GLY A 41 -15.77 -7.34 10.88
C GLY A 41 -14.39 -6.98 11.44
N SER A 42 -14.18 -5.70 11.74
CA SER A 42 -13.04 -5.28 12.57
C SER A 42 -13.15 -5.93 13.96
N VAL A 43 -12.15 -6.74 14.32
CA VAL A 43 -12.11 -7.43 15.61
C VAL A 43 -11.49 -6.49 16.64
N PRO A 44 -12.25 -6.01 17.64
CA PRO A 44 -11.69 -5.14 18.66
C PRO A 44 -10.64 -5.89 19.46
N THR A 45 -9.56 -5.20 19.79
CA THR A 45 -8.48 -5.72 20.63
C THR A 45 -8.49 -4.98 21.95
N GLU A 46 -8.38 -5.73 23.04
CA GLU A 46 -8.35 -5.19 24.40
C GLU A 46 -7.00 -5.47 25.06
N LYS A 47 -6.51 -4.47 25.80
CA LYS A 47 -5.29 -4.58 26.58
C LYS A 47 -5.59 -5.31 27.90
N MET A 48 -4.92 -6.44 28.10
CA MET A 48 -5.04 -7.25 29.33
C MET A 48 -4.16 -6.69 30.46
N THR A 49 -2.94 -6.28 30.12
CA THR A 49 -1.91 -5.82 31.06
C THR A 49 -1.07 -4.71 30.45
N ASP A 50 -0.40 -3.93 31.29
CA ASP A 50 0.65 -3.03 30.82
C ASP A 50 1.79 -3.80 30.13
N ILE A 51 2.32 -3.19 29.08
CA ILE A 51 3.40 -3.76 28.28
C ILE A 51 4.71 -3.32 28.91
N ASP A 52 5.50 -4.27 29.37
CA ASP A 52 6.82 -4.02 29.95
C ASP A 52 7.90 -4.72 29.11
N PHE A 53 8.65 -3.93 28.35
CA PHE A 53 9.74 -4.40 27.52
C PHE A 53 11.04 -4.64 28.30
N SER A 54 11.11 -4.30 29.60
CA SER A 54 12.36 -4.27 30.36
C SER A 54 13.06 -5.64 30.41
N THR A 55 12.28 -6.71 30.60
CA THR A 55 12.79 -8.08 30.62
C THR A 55 13.37 -8.47 29.27
N THR A 56 12.61 -8.29 28.19
CA THR A 56 13.02 -8.62 26.82
C THR A 56 14.23 -7.81 26.37
N LEU A 57 14.24 -6.50 26.65
CA LEU A 57 15.38 -5.63 26.35
C LEU A 57 16.65 -6.02 27.11
N SER A 58 16.53 -6.67 28.27
CA SER A 58 17.68 -7.18 29.03
C SER A 58 18.20 -8.53 28.53
N GLN A 59 17.47 -9.23 27.66
CA GLN A 59 17.88 -10.54 27.16
C GLN A 59 19.14 -10.43 26.29
N PRO A 60 20.06 -11.41 26.39
CA PRO A 60 21.27 -11.41 25.59
C PRO A 60 20.98 -11.79 24.13
N PHE A 61 21.60 -11.07 23.20
CA PHE A 61 21.72 -11.46 21.80
C PHE A 61 23.20 -11.67 21.48
N THR A 62 23.53 -12.87 21.03
CA THR A 62 24.92 -13.29 20.76
C THR A 62 25.15 -13.41 19.27
N VAL A 63 26.24 -12.79 18.81
CA VAL A 63 26.73 -12.89 17.43
C VAL A 63 28.05 -13.64 17.45
N ARG A 64 28.11 -14.78 16.74
CA ARG A 64 29.35 -15.52 16.53
C ARG A 64 30.13 -14.90 15.38
N VAL A 65 31.20 -14.17 15.70
CA VAL A 65 32.00 -13.44 14.71
C VAL A 65 32.96 -14.41 14.00
N SER A 66 33.67 -15.24 14.76
CA SER A 66 34.59 -16.29 14.28
C SER A 66 34.47 -17.53 15.20
N ASP A 67 35.19 -18.60 14.89
CA ASP A 67 35.22 -19.82 15.73
C ASP A 67 35.69 -19.58 17.16
N ASP A 68 36.51 -18.55 17.39
CA ASP A 68 37.11 -18.20 18.67
C ASP A 68 36.54 -16.90 19.27
N ARG A 69 35.60 -16.24 18.60
CA ARG A 69 35.07 -14.94 19.03
C ARG A 69 33.56 -14.85 18.89
N GLU A 70 32.92 -14.55 20.02
CA GLU A 70 31.51 -14.18 20.10
C GLU A 70 31.37 -12.79 20.73
N ILE A 71 30.32 -12.07 20.33
CA ILE A 71 29.91 -10.81 20.95
C ILE A 71 28.51 -11.01 21.51
N THR A 72 28.37 -10.94 22.83
CA THR A 72 27.08 -10.96 23.52
C THR A 72 26.84 -9.61 24.17
N LYS A 73 25.70 -9.00 23.86
CA LYS A 73 25.20 -7.81 24.55
C LYS A 73 23.72 -7.99 24.86
N SER A 74 23.18 -7.18 25.77
CA SER A 74 21.73 -7.10 25.91
C SER A 74 21.11 -6.55 24.62
N LEU A 75 19.87 -6.91 24.33
CA LEU A 75 19.15 -6.37 23.18
C LEU A 75 19.08 -4.83 23.24
N LYS A 76 18.92 -4.26 24.43
CA LYS A 76 18.98 -2.81 24.66
C LYS A 76 20.29 -2.19 24.21
N ASP A 77 21.41 -2.80 24.60
CA ASP A 77 22.74 -2.26 24.28
C ASP A 77 22.99 -2.34 22.78
N TRP A 78 22.62 -3.46 22.14
CA TRP A 78 22.66 -3.58 20.68
C TRP A 78 21.83 -2.50 19.98
N LEU A 79 20.58 -2.30 20.41
CA LEU A 79 19.70 -1.28 19.81
C LEU A 79 20.19 0.16 20.04
N SER A 80 21.00 0.40 21.06
CA SER A 80 21.55 1.74 21.34
C SER A 80 22.67 2.15 20.39
N GLU A 81 23.32 1.18 19.72
CA GLU A 81 24.41 1.42 18.77
C GLU A 81 24.05 1.02 17.33
N ALA A 82 23.03 0.17 17.15
CA ALA A 82 22.63 -0.32 15.84
C ALA A 82 22.08 0.82 14.96
N THR A 83 22.71 0.99 13.80
CA THR A 83 22.15 1.81 12.72
C THR A 83 21.23 0.94 11.88
N ASN A 84 20.02 1.43 11.57
CA ASN A 84 19.13 0.73 10.67
C ASN A 84 19.77 0.62 9.28
N PRO A 85 20.06 -0.60 8.78
CA PRO A 85 20.68 -0.76 7.48
C PRO A 85 19.72 -0.39 6.33
N ARG A 86 18.45 -0.07 6.62
CA ARG A 86 17.44 0.38 5.66
C ARG A 86 17.33 -0.56 4.47
N TYR A 87 17.86 -0.16 3.32
CA TYR A 87 17.83 -0.89 2.05
C TYR A 87 19.11 -1.65 1.75
N LYS A 88 20.01 -1.76 2.73
CA LYS A 88 21.35 -2.29 2.51
C LYS A 88 21.37 -3.71 1.99
N VAL A 89 21.94 -3.89 0.81
CA VAL A 89 22.28 -5.16 0.19
C VAL A 89 23.66 -5.56 0.67
N VAL A 90 23.74 -6.73 1.28
CA VAL A 90 24.98 -7.33 1.77
C VAL A 90 25.42 -8.45 0.84
N THR A 91 26.74 -8.59 0.68
CA THR A 91 27.34 -9.65 -0.12
C THR A 91 27.73 -10.82 0.79
N LEU A 92 27.27 -12.02 0.47
CA LEU A 92 27.63 -13.26 1.15
C LEU A 92 28.98 -13.78 0.62
N LYS A 93 29.66 -14.63 1.41
CA LYS A 93 30.96 -15.22 1.02
C LYS A 93 30.91 -16.12 -0.22
N ASP A 94 29.72 -16.58 -0.61
CA ASP A 94 29.51 -17.32 -1.86
C ASP A 94 29.32 -16.40 -3.09
N GLY A 95 29.40 -15.09 -2.89
CA GLY A 95 29.22 -14.06 -3.92
C GLY A 95 27.77 -13.68 -4.19
N SER A 96 26.79 -14.38 -3.59
CA SER A 96 25.39 -13.99 -3.68
C SER A 96 25.10 -12.73 -2.86
N LYS A 97 24.02 -12.03 -3.21
CA LYS A 97 23.60 -10.80 -2.53
C LYS A 97 22.24 -11.02 -1.87
N THR A 98 22.06 -10.45 -0.68
CA THR A 98 20.78 -10.47 0.03
C THR A 98 20.61 -9.19 0.82
N HIS A 99 19.40 -8.91 1.28
CA HIS A 99 19.14 -7.72 2.08
C HIS A 99 19.61 -7.89 3.53
N ALA A 100 20.07 -6.82 4.18
CA ALA A 100 20.52 -6.84 5.57
C ALA A 100 19.40 -7.22 6.56
N LEU A 101 18.15 -6.83 6.26
CA LEU A 101 16.95 -7.21 7.02
C LEU A 101 16.31 -8.52 6.52
N HIS A 102 16.98 -9.27 5.63
CA HIS A 102 16.42 -10.49 5.07
C HIS A 102 16.20 -11.55 6.15
N LYS A 103 15.00 -12.12 6.17
CA LYS A 103 14.57 -13.09 7.17
C LYS A 103 15.51 -14.29 7.31
N GLN A 104 15.96 -14.88 6.21
CA GLN A 104 16.89 -16.02 6.26
C GLN A 104 18.27 -15.64 6.82
N LEU A 105 18.76 -14.45 6.49
CA LEU A 105 20.04 -13.96 6.97
C LEU A 105 19.99 -13.76 8.49
N TYR A 106 18.95 -13.08 8.97
CA TYR A 106 18.64 -12.95 10.39
C TYR A 106 18.64 -14.32 11.09
N MET A 107 17.94 -15.32 10.54
CA MET A 107 17.86 -16.65 11.15
C MET A 107 19.21 -17.38 11.17
N ASN A 108 20.06 -17.22 10.16
CA ASN A 108 21.40 -17.81 10.14
C ASN A 108 22.28 -17.18 11.23
N ILE A 109 22.24 -15.86 11.36
CA ILE A 109 22.99 -15.12 12.39
C ILE A 109 22.51 -15.48 13.80
N LEU A 110 21.18 -15.53 14.00
CA LEU A 110 20.58 -15.90 15.28
C LEU A 110 20.95 -17.32 15.72
N LYS A 111 21.01 -18.28 14.79
CA LYS A 111 21.41 -19.66 15.10
C LYS A 111 22.89 -19.77 15.46
N GLY A 112 23.75 -18.98 14.81
CA GLY A 112 25.18 -18.96 15.07
C GLY A 112 25.94 -20.20 14.59
N ASP A 113 25.33 -21.04 13.73
CA ASP A 113 25.97 -22.26 13.20
C ASP A 113 27.21 -21.93 12.35
N THR A 114 27.10 -20.87 11.53
CA THR A 114 28.18 -20.34 10.69
C THR A 114 28.63 -18.98 11.26
N PRO A 115 29.92 -18.78 11.55
CA PRO A 115 30.43 -17.47 11.96
C PRO A 115 30.20 -16.39 10.89
N ILE A 116 30.07 -15.13 11.32
CA ILE A 116 29.88 -13.99 10.40
C ILE A 116 31.01 -13.93 9.35
N VAL A 117 32.26 -14.16 9.74
CA VAL A 117 33.42 -14.10 8.82
C VAL A 117 33.36 -15.16 7.71
N ASP A 118 32.61 -16.23 7.90
CA ASP A 118 32.43 -17.28 6.89
C ASP A 118 31.12 -17.14 6.11
N LEU A 119 30.21 -16.27 6.57
CA LEU A 119 28.89 -16.06 5.98
C LEU A 119 28.85 -14.81 5.07
N ILE A 120 29.49 -13.72 5.48
CA ILE A 120 29.31 -12.37 4.91
C ILE A 120 30.67 -11.74 4.60
N GLU A 121 30.73 -10.96 3.53
CA GLU A 121 31.91 -10.14 3.27
C GLU A 121 32.15 -9.12 4.38
N ASP A 122 33.42 -8.92 4.73
CA ASP A 122 33.83 -8.15 5.91
C ASP A 122 33.28 -6.71 5.91
N ALA A 123 33.19 -6.11 4.73
CA ALA A 123 32.64 -4.76 4.54
C ALA A 123 31.13 -4.64 4.83
N ASP A 124 30.41 -5.76 4.82
CA ASP A 124 28.97 -5.83 5.00
C ASP A 124 28.54 -6.49 6.33
N ALA A 125 29.50 -7.02 7.08
CA ALA A 125 29.27 -7.69 8.35
C ALA A 125 28.48 -6.84 9.36
N GLU A 126 28.83 -5.56 9.52
CA GLU A 126 28.16 -4.66 10.46
C GLU A 126 26.67 -4.47 10.11
N ALA A 127 26.37 -4.21 8.83
CA ALA A 127 25.01 -4.00 8.37
C ALA A 127 24.13 -5.24 8.56
N ALA A 128 24.68 -6.43 8.27
CA ALA A 128 23.99 -7.68 8.49
C ALA A 128 23.74 -7.97 9.98
N ILE A 129 24.71 -7.67 10.85
CA ILE A 129 24.56 -7.81 12.31
C ILE A 129 23.45 -6.88 12.81
N TYR A 130 23.48 -5.59 12.45
CA TYR A 130 22.44 -4.64 12.86
C TYR A 130 21.07 -4.97 12.27
N GLY A 131 21.03 -5.46 11.04
CA GLY A 131 19.80 -5.96 10.43
C GLY A 131 19.20 -7.14 11.21
N ALA A 132 20.04 -8.10 11.61
CA ALA A 132 19.62 -9.22 12.45
C ALA A 132 19.15 -8.77 13.84
N VAL A 133 19.82 -7.80 14.46
CA VAL A 133 19.41 -7.20 15.74
C VAL A 133 18.03 -6.56 15.63
N LEU A 134 17.78 -5.76 14.58
CA LEU A 134 16.50 -5.08 14.38
C LEU A 134 15.37 -6.09 14.08
N MET A 135 15.63 -7.08 13.24
CA MET A 135 14.68 -8.17 12.99
C MET A 135 14.37 -8.96 14.26
N HIS A 136 15.38 -9.21 15.09
CA HIS A 136 15.18 -9.85 16.38
C HIS A 136 14.32 -9.00 17.30
N ALA A 137 14.62 -7.71 17.42
CA ALA A 137 13.88 -6.77 18.26
C ALA A 137 12.41 -6.65 17.82
N THR A 138 12.15 -6.46 16.52
CA THR A 138 10.80 -6.42 15.96
C THR A 138 10.00 -7.66 16.33
N ARG A 139 10.64 -8.83 16.27
CA ARG A 139 10.02 -10.10 16.64
C ARG A 139 9.71 -10.19 18.14
N VAL A 140 10.72 -10.02 18.99
CA VAL A 140 10.55 -10.31 20.43
C VAL A 140 9.80 -9.21 21.18
N LEU A 141 9.98 -7.93 20.81
CA LEU A 141 9.18 -6.83 21.35
C LEU A 141 7.76 -6.88 20.80
N GLY A 142 7.59 -7.31 19.54
CA GLY A 142 6.27 -7.59 18.98
C GLY A 142 5.52 -8.63 19.79
N ASN A 143 6.18 -9.72 20.20
CA ASN A 143 5.58 -10.72 21.08
C ASN A 143 5.11 -10.16 22.43
N ASP A 144 5.89 -9.26 23.05
CA ASP A 144 5.49 -8.61 24.31
C ASP A 144 4.19 -7.82 24.13
N VAL A 145 4.04 -7.16 22.97
CA VAL A 145 2.78 -6.49 22.62
C VAL A 145 1.67 -7.52 22.45
N LEU A 146 1.84 -8.54 21.60
CA LEU A 146 0.78 -9.51 21.30
C LEU A 146 0.32 -10.31 22.54
N GLN A 147 1.24 -10.63 23.46
CA GLN A 147 0.93 -11.32 24.72
C GLN A 147 0.10 -10.48 25.69
N SER A 148 0.15 -9.15 25.57
CA SER A 148 -0.62 -8.23 26.40
C SER A 148 -2.03 -7.98 25.88
N LEU A 149 -2.39 -8.56 24.73
CA LEU A 149 -3.62 -8.26 24.00
C LEU A 149 -4.51 -9.50 23.85
N THR A 150 -5.81 -9.28 23.99
CA THR A 150 -6.84 -10.30 23.72
C THR A 150 -7.89 -9.76 22.76
N SER A 151 -8.65 -10.66 22.17
CA SER A 151 -9.77 -10.36 21.30
C SER A 151 -10.95 -11.31 21.59
N PRO A 152 -12.14 -11.05 21.03
CA PRO A 152 -13.22 -12.03 20.99
C PRO A 152 -12.83 -13.38 20.35
N MET A 153 -11.74 -13.43 19.58
CA MET A 153 -11.18 -14.64 18.97
C MET A 153 -10.03 -15.26 19.77
N GLY A 154 -9.86 -14.83 21.04
CA GLY A 154 -8.80 -15.29 21.93
C GLY A 154 -7.57 -14.38 21.92
N ASP A 155 -6.53 -14.83 22.61
CA ASP A 155 -5.28 -14.09 22.80
C ASP A 155 -4.59 -13.82 21.47
N VAL A 156 -4.18 -12.57 21.27
CA VAL A 156 -3.64 -12.09 19.98
C VAL A 156 -2.28 -12.72 19.66
N MET A 157 -1.56 -13.22 20.66
CA MET A 157 -0.32 -14.01 20.46
C MET A 157 -0.53 -15.25 19.58
N ASN A 158 -1.76 -15.78 19.49
CA ASN A 158 -2.09 -16.90 18.60
C ASN A 158 -2.54 -16.46 17.20
N HIS A 159 -2.56 -15.16 16.93
CA HIS A 159 -2.96 -14.58 15.65
C HIS A 159 -1.71 -14.16 14.86
N GLU A 160 -1.89 -13.78 13.60
CA GLU A 160 -0.80 -13.27 12.75
C GLU A 160 -0.15 -12.00 13.33
N GLY A 161 -0.96 -11.18 14.01
CA GLY A 161 -0.53 -9.91 14.54
C GLY A 161 -1.70 -8.98 14.87
N VAL A 162 -1.37 -7.73 15.19
CA VAL A 162 -2.32 -6.65 15.40
C VAL A 162 -2.00 -5.49 14.47
N VAL A 163 -3.05 -4.83 13.96
CA VAL A 163 -2.93 -3.62 13.14
C VAL A 163 -3.26 -2.42 14.01
N MET A 164 -2.33 -1.48 14.12
CA MET A 164 -2.48 -0.23 14.84
C MET A 164 -2.73 0.92 13.87
N ARG A 165 -3.67 1.79 14.24
CA ARG A 165 -4.05 2.97 13.46
C ARG A 165 -4.03 4.18 14.38
N ASP A 166 -3.09 5.08 14.16
CA ASP A 166 -2.99 6.34 14.87
C ASP A 166 -2.32 7.37 13.96
N GLU A 167 -3.11 8.33 13.47
CA GLU A 167 -2.64 9.32 12.50
C GLU A 167 -1.54 10.23 13.07
N LYS A 168 -1.48 10.42 14.38
CA LYS A 168 -0.46 11.27 15.02
C LYS A 168 0.86 10.54 15.19
N LEU A 169 0.81 9.23 15.46
CA LEU A 169 2.00 8.41 15.70
C LEU A 169 2.56 7.76 14.43
N PHE A 170 1.68 7.37 13.50
CA PHE A 170 2.02 6.56 12.33
C PHE A 170 1.64 7.22 10.99
N GLY A 171 0.95 8.36 11.02
CA GLY A 171 0.41 8.99 9.81
C GLY A 171 -0.83 8.25 9.27
N SER A 172 -1.15 8.48 8.00
CA SER A 172 -2.34 7.88 7.36
C SER A 172 -2.30 6.36 7.30
N ASN A 173 -1.11 5.75 7.43
CA ASN A 173 -0.88 4.35 7.14
C ASN A 173 -0.91 3.52 8.43
N PRO A 174 -1.60 2.36 8.42
CA PRO A 174 -1.60 1.47 9.57
C PRO A 174 -0.23 0.82 9.78
N VAL A 175 0.14 0.56 11.04
CA VAL A 175 1.34 -0.22 11.41
C VAL A 175 0.93 -1.60 11.89
N LYS A 176 1.54 -2.66 11.34
CA LYS A 176 1.29 -4.04 11.78
C LYS A 176 2.40 -4.52 12.71
N ILE A 177 2.02 -5.12 13.83
CA ILE A 177 2.92 -5.83 14.74
C ILE A 177 2.63 -7.32 14.60
N THR A 178 3.63 -8.10 14.19
CA THR A 178 3.48 -9.53 13.85
C THR A 178 4.18 -10.49 14.81
N GLY A 179 5.19 -10.02 15.57
CA GLY A 179 5.94 -10.87 16.49
C GLY A 179 6.58 -12.07 15.79
N ASP A 180 6.46 -13.27 16.38
CA ASP A 180 7.00 -14.52 15.85
C ASP A 180 6.44 -14.93 14.48
N PHE A 181 5.30 -14.36 14.05
CA PHE A 181 4.78 -14.65 12.71
C PHE A 181 5.77 -14.23 11.60
N ILE A 182 6.62 -13.23 11.88
CA ILE A 182 7.72 -12.81 11.00
C ILE A 182 8.64 -13.97 10.61
N VAL A 183 8.79 -15.00 11.47
CA VAL A 183 9.62 -16.19 11.21
C VAL A 183 8.84 -17.45 10.83
N GLY A 184 7.51 -17.49 11.03
CA GLY A 184 6.68 -18.71 10.95
C GLY A 184 6.76 -19.54 9.67
N ASN A 185 6.94 -18.92 8.49
CA ASN A 185 6.93 -19.62 7.19
C ASN A 185 8.22 -20.40 6.83
N LEU A 186 9.19 -20.57 7.74
CA LEU A 186 10.45 -21.28 7.45
C LEU A 186 10.40 -22.79 7.70
N ALA A 187 9.44 -23.29 8.48
CA ALA A 187 9.39 -24.68 8.95
C ALA A 187 8.40 -25.58 8.19
N GLY A 188 7.78 -25.10 7.11
CA GLY A 188 6.89 -25.90 6.29
C GLY A 188 6.53 -25.17 5.01
N GLY A 189 6.99 -25.69 3.88
CA GLY A 189 6.45 -25.30 2.59
C GLY A 189 4.95 -25.57 2.61
N PHE A 190 4.14 -24.52 2.53
CA PHE A 190 2.78 -24.68 2.07
C PHE A 190 2.86 -25.28 0.66
N GLY A 191 2.11 -26.37 0.47
CA GLY A 191 2.36 -27.40 -0.53
C GLY A 191 2.65 -26.87 -1.93
N GLN A 192 3.73 -27.39 -2.51
CA GLN A 192 3.68 -27.81 -3.91
C GLN A 192 2.49 -28.76 -4.04
N VAL A 193 1.38 -28.25 -4.58
CA VAL A 193 0.39 -29.11 -5.20
C VAL A 193 0.78 -29.13 -6.66
N ASN A 194 1.24 -30.30 -7.11
CA ASN A 194 1.42 -30.58 -8.53
C ASN A 194 0.08 -30.34 -9.23
N GLU A 195 0.07 -29.45 -10.21
CA GLU A 195 -0.99 -29.37 -11.21
C GLU A 195 -0.84 -30.61 -12.12
N GLU A 196 -1.54 -31.68 -11.75
CA GLU A 196 -1.96 -32.67 -12.73
C GLU A 196 -3.23 -32.14 -13.40
N GLU A 197 -3.13 -32.00 -14.72
CA GLU A 197 -4.16 -31.62 -15.67
C GLU A 197 -5.43 -32.45 -15.47
N ASP A 198 -6.58 -31.80 -15.39
CA ASP A 198 -7.85 -32.38 -15.86
C ASP A 198 -8.69 -31.26 -16.49
N GLU A 199 -8.60 -31.19 -17.82
CA GLU A 199 -9.55 -30.48 -18.67
C GLU A 199 -10.95 -31.12 -18.53
N ALA A 200 -11.95 -30.30 -18.19
CA ALA A 200 -13.33 -30.57 -18.59
C ALA A 200 -14.09 -29.24 -18.69
N GLY A 201 -14.28 -28.78 -19.93
CA GLY A 201 -15.05 -27.59 -20.24
C GLY A 201 -16.54 -27.72 -19.93
N ALA A 202 -17.16 -26.58 -19.67
CA ALA A 202 -18.58 -26.38 -19.89
C ALA A 202 -18.84 -24.89 -20.16
N ASP A 203 -19.10 -24.59 -21.44
CA ASP A 203 -19.71 -23.34 -21.89
C ASP A 203 -21.06 -23.15 -21.19
N LEU A 204 -21.27 -21.98 -20.58
CA LEU A 204 -22.59 -21.52 -20.16
C LEU A 204 -22.75 -20.04 -20.55
N GLU A 205 -23.42 -19.83 -21.68
CA GLU A 205 -24.09 -18.57 -22.01
C GLU A 205 -25.25 -18.33 -21.03
N PHE A 206 -25.32 -17.13 -20.46
CA PHE A 206 -26.54 -16.63 -19.83
C PHE A 206 -26.96 -15.33 -20.50
N THR A 207 -28.11 -15.38 -21.16
CA THR A 207 -28.95 -14.25 -21.54
C THR A 207 -29.86 -13.89 -20.37
N ASP A 208 -30.04 -12.60 -20.09
CA ASP A 208 -31.34 -11.91 -19.95
C ASP A 208 -31.09 -10.50 -19.40
N ASN A 209 -31.41 -9.46 -20.18
CA ASN A 209 -32.72 -8.80 -20.32
C ASN A 209 -33.05 -7.83 -19.17
N GLU A 210 -33.38 -6.63 -19.63
CA GLU A 210 -33.77 -5.42 -18.95
C GLU A 210 -34.98 -5.62 -18.03
N ASP A 211 -35.00 -4.97 -16.85
CA ASP A 211 -35.95 -3.88 -16.62
C ASP A 211 -35.73 -3.13 -15.31
N ALA A 212 -36.16 -1.87 -15.35
CA ALA A 212 -35.88 -0.72 -14.52
C ALA A 212 -36.31 -0.76 -13.03
N ASP A 213 -35.72 0.13 -12.23
CA ASP A 213 -36.52 1.24 -11.69
C ASP A 213 -35.66 2.50 -11.44
N PRO A 214 -36.17 3.71 -11.74
CA PRO A 214 -35.42 4.96 -11.73
C PRO A 214 -35.53 5.66 -10.37
N ALA A 215 -34.39 5.90 -9.72
CA ALA A 215 -34.35 6.77 -8.54
C ALA A 215 -34.14 8.22 -8.99
N GLY A 216 -35.24 8.92 -9.25
CA GLY A 216 -35.26 10.38 -9.33
C GLY A 216 -34.95 10.98 -7.95
N ALA A 217 -33.70 11.37 -7.74
CA ALA A 217 -33.27 12.25 -6.65
C ALA A 217 -32.99 13.65 -7.23
N ALA A 218 -33.50 14.68 -6.57
CA ALA A 218 -33.30 16.07 -6.96
C ALA A 218 -31.81 16.40 -7.08
N ALA A 219 -31.37 16.78 -8.29
CA ALA A 219 -29.98 17.03 -8.62
C ALA A 219 -29.43 18.23 -7.83
N GLY A 220 -28.59 17.95 -6.83
CA GLY A 220 -27.56 18.90 -6.43
C GLY A 220 -26.55 19.05 -7.58
N GLN A 221 -25.96 20.24 -7.72
CA GLN A 221 -24.89 20.48 -8.71
C GLN A 221 -23.70 19.56 -8.38
N GLN A 222 -23.40 18.60 -9.25
CA GLN A 222 -22.27 17.69 -9.08
C GLN A 222 -20.96 18.46 -9.30
N LYS A 223 -19.98 18.27 -8.41
CA LYS A 223 -18.66 18.87 -8.50
C LYS A 223 -17.63 17.86 -8.97
N ILE A 224 -16.96 18.15 -10.09
CA ILE A 224 -15.93 17.28 -10.65
C ILE A 224 -14.63 18.06 -10.75
N ALA A 225 -13.51 17.48 -10.34
CA ALA A 225 -12.18 18.02 -10.60
C ALA A 225 -11.47 17.20 -11.68
N LEU A 226 -10.98 17.84 -12.73
CA LEU A 226 -10.24 17.20 -13.82
C LEU A 226 -8.77 17.60 -13.73
N ILE A 227 -7.88 16.62 -13.56
CA ILE A 227 -6.45 16.81 -13.34
C ILE A 227 -5.69 16.23 -14.54
N PRO A 228 -5.40 17.05 -15.57
CA PRO A 228 -4.73 16.58 -16.78
C PRO A 228 -3.20 16.61 -16.64
N GLY A 229 -2.53 15.60 -17.19
CA GLY A 229 -1.07 15.59 -17.24
C GLY A 229 -0.48 14.40 -17.98
N ALA A 230 0.81 14.46 -18.29
CA ALA A 230 1.53 13.31 -18.83
C ALA A 230 2.00 12.36 -17.72
N PHE A 231 2.28 12.90 -16.53
CA PHE A 231 2.67 12.16 -15.32
C PHE A 231 3.74 11.08 -15.55
N LYS A 232 4.91 11.45 -16.11
CA LYS A 232 5.97 10.49 -16.46
C LYS A 232 7.22 10.62 -15.58
N PRO A 233 7.25 10.10 -14.34
CA PRO A 233 6.15 9.44 -13.59
C PRO A 233 5.31 10.43 -12.75
N PRO A 234 4.16 10.01 -12.18
CA PRO A 234 3.51 10.74 -11.10
C PRO A 234 4.32 10.64 -9.80
N HIS A 235 4.07 11.54 -8.85
CA HIS A 235 4.83 11.65 -7.60
C HIS A 235 3.99 12.34 -6.52
N ARG A 236 4.46 12.31 -5.27
CA ARG A 236 3.79 12.87 -4.08
C ARG A 236 3.40 14.33 -4.23
N GLY A 237 4.23 15.15 -4.89
CA GLY A 237 3.86 16.52 -5.25
C GLY A 237 2.56 16.65 -6.08
N HIS A 238 2.28 15.69 -6.98
CA HIS A 238 1.01 15.62 -7.69
C HIS A 238 -0.10 15.08 -6.78
N LEU A 239 0.19 14.07 -5.95
CA LEU A 239 -0.77 13.47 -5.03
C LEU A 239 -1.34 14.50 -4.05
N GLY A 240 -0.51 15.37 -3.47
CA GLY A 240 -0.99 16.42 -2.56
C GLY A 240 -1.98 17.38 -3.23
N MET A 241 -1.82 17.65 -4.53
CA MET A 241 -2.82 18.42 -5.29
C MET A 241 -4.11 17.62 -5.51
N VAL A 242 -4.01 16.32 -5.80
CA VAL A 242 -5.18 15.43 -5.96
C VAL A 242 -5.98 15.36 -4.67
N GLU A 243 -5.32 15.21 -3.52
CA GLU A 243 -5.94 15.16 -2.18
C GLU A 243 -6.75 16.43 -1.90
N GLU A 244 -6.18 17.61 -2.17
CA GLU A 244 -6.87 18.89 -2.03
C GLU A 244 -8.10 19.03 -2.92
N TYR A 245 -8.07 18.47 -4.13
CA TYR A 245 -9.26 18.45 -5.01
C TYR A 245 -10.27 17.38 -4.58
N ALA A 246 -9.82 16.25 -4.04
CA ALA A 246 -10.68 15.18 -3.55
C ALA A 246 -11.52 15.63 -2.34
N GLU A 247 -11.04 16.59 -1.53
CA GLU A 247 -11.84 17.21 -0.47
C GLU A 247 -12.89 18.21 -0.97
N ARG A 248 -12.69 18.80 -2.16
CA ARG A 248 -13.52 19.90 -2.70
C ARG A 248 -14.54 19.45 -3.75
N ALA A 249 -14.30 18.31 -4.38
CA ALA A 249 -15.11 17.75 -5.45
C ALA A 249 -15.75 16.41 -5.05
N ASP A 250 -16.93 16.15 -5.58
CA ASP A 250 -17.62 14.86 -5.40
C ASP A 250 -16.89 13.74 -6.16
N LYS A 251 -16.18 14.10 -7.23
CA LYS A 251 -15.36 13.20 -8.05
C LYS A 251 -14.11 13.90 -8.57
N VAL A 252 -12.99 13.21 -8.59
CA VAL A 252 -11.75 13.65 -9.23
C VAL A 252 -11.40 12.70 -10.38
N VAL A 253 -11.05 13.25 -11.53
CA VAL A 253 -10.61 12.50 -12.71
C VAL A 253 -9.17 12.90 -13.03
N ILE A 254 -8.25 11.98 -12.88
CA ILE A 254 -6.87 12.12 -13.33
C ILE A 254 -6.82 11.68 -14.79
N LEU A 255 -6.52 12.61 -15.69
CA LEU A 255 -6.52 12.35 -17.13
C LEU A 255 -5.08 12.33 -17.67
N ILE A 256 -4.58 11.13 -17.93
CA ILE A 256 -3.22 10.86 -18.38
C ILE A 256 -3.17 10.97 -19.91
N SER A 257 -2.41 11.92 -20.45
CA SER A 257 -2.17 11.98 -21.90
C SER A 257 -1.23 10.86 -22.36
N SER A 258 -1.37 10.41 -23.61
CA SER A 258 -0.50 9.42 -24.25
C SER A 258 0.31 10.02 -25.43
N PRO A 259 1.43 10.73 -25.17
CA PRO A 259 2.23 11.34 -26.22
C PRO A 259 2.80 10.32 -27.21
N LEU A 260 2.45 10.45 -28.50
CA LEU A 260 2.88 9.55 -29.58
C LEU A 260 4.30 9.80 -30.10
N LYS A 261 4.99 10.85 -29.63
CA LYS A 261 6.37 11.21 -30.05
C LYS A 261 7.24 11.53 -28.85
N SER A 262 8.40 10.86 -28.74
CA SER A 262 9.43 11.04 -27.71
C SER A 262 8.93 10.87 -26.27
N GLY A 263 8.70 9.61 -25.87
CA GLY A 263 8.42 9.27 -24.48
C GLY A 263 9.55 9.67 -23.54
N ARG A 264 9.19 10.06 -22.31
CA ARG A 264 10.17 10.24 -21.24
C ARG A 264 10.73 8.86 -20.88
N LYS A 265 12.05 8.77 -20.81
CA LYS A 265 12.76 7.54 -20.49
C LYS A 265 13.44 7.63 -19.14
N LEU A 266 13.59 6.49 -18.49
CA LEU A 266 14.53 6.31 -17.40
C LEU A 266 15.97 6.37 -17.95
N PRO A 267 16.98 6.62 -17.09
CA PRO A 267 18.39 6.61 -17.49
C PRO A 267 18.84 5.32 -18.19
N ASN A 268 18.26 4.17 -17.83
CA ASN A 268 18.50 2.87 -18.48
C ASN A 268 17.85 2.73 -19.88
N GLY A 269 17.14 3.76 -20.36
CA GLY A 269 16.52 3.79 -21.67
C GLY A 269 15.09 3.23 -21.73
N ARG A 270 14.57 2.63 -20.64
CA ARG A 270 13.17 2.19 -20.54
C ARG A 270 12.24 3.40 -20.66
N GLU A 271 11.26 3.31 -21.55
CA GLU A 271 10.22 4.32 -21.67
C GLU A 271 9.22 4.23 -20.51
N ILE A 272 8.76 5.39 -20.02
CA ILE A 272 7.63 5.47 -19.09
C ILE A 272 6.36 5.69 -19.93
N THR A 273 5.54 4.65 -20.02
CA THR A 273 4.29 4.64 -20.79
C THR A 273 3.16 5.33 -20.03
N ALA A 274 2.06 5.66 -20.70
CA ALA A 274 0.86 6.17 -20.03
C ALA A 274 0.27 5.12 -19.07
N GLU A 275 0.42 3.83 -19.38
CA GLU A 275 -0.05 2.75 -18.50
C GLU A 275 0.85 2.52 -17.28
N ASP A 276 2.16 2.74 -17.39
CA ASP A 276 3.01 2.79 -16.21
C ASP A 276 2.53 3.91 -15.27
N SER A 277 2.27 5.11 -15.82
CA SER A 277 1.73 6.23 -15.05
C SER A 277 0.38 5.93 -14.43
N LYS A 278 -0.50 5.20 -15.14
CA LYS A 278 -1.80 4.78 -14.61
C LYS A 278 -1.64 3.84 -13.43
N LYS A 279 -0.81 2.81 -13.55
CA LYS A 279 -0.54 1.85 -12.45
C LYS A 279 0.07 2.54 -11.22
N ILE A 280 1.00 3.47 -11.43
CA ILE A 280 1.56 4.26 -10.32
C ILE A 280 0.46 5.10 -9.68
N TRP A 281 -0.38 5.78 -10.48
CA TRP A 281 -1.50 6.55 -9.94
C TRP A 281 -2.48 5.69 -9.15
N ASP A 282 -2.90 4.54 -9.70
CA ASP A 282 -3.80 3.59 -9.03
C ASP A 282 -3.23 3.15 -7.66
N THR A 283 -1.90 3.05 -7.54
CA THR A 283 -1.21 2.78 -6.27
C THR A 283 -1.30 3.98 -5.33
N LEU A 284 -0.92 5.16 -5.81
CA LEU A 284 -0.83 6.40 -5.03
C LEU A 284 -2.18 6.94 -4.53
N VAL A 285 -3.28 6.71 -5.26
CA VAL A 285 -4.63 7.23 -4.90
C VAL A 285 -5.55 6.15 -4.37
N SER A 286 -5.01 4.98 -4.04
CA SER A 286 -5.79 3.83 -3.60
C SER A 286 -6.64 4.11 -2.34
N HIS A 287 -6.22 5.07 -1.51
CA HIS A 287 -6.96 5.56 -0.34
C HIS A 287 -8.07 6.57 -0.65
N LEU A 288 -8.19 7.05 -1.90
CA LEU A 288 -9.12 8.09 -2.32
C LEU A 288 -10.26 7.51 -3.18
N PRO A 289 -11.41 7.17 -2.58
CA PRO A 289 -12.47 6.41 -3.27
C PRO A 289 -13.21 7.23 -4.34
N ASN A 290 -13.09 8.56 -4.30
CA ASN A 290 -13.69 9.48 -5.27
C ASN A 290 -12.73 9.89 -6.40
N VAL A 291 -11.56 9.26 -6.52
CA VAL A 291 -10.59 9.51 -7.57
C VAL A 291 -10.64 8.40 -8.63
N GLU A 292 -10.75 8.81 -9.90
CA GLU A 292 -10.68 7.91 -11.05
C GLU A 292 -9.48 8.26 -11.93
N VAL A 293 -8.75 7.24 -12.38
CA VAL A 293 -7.55 7.40 -13.22
C VAL A 293 -7.85 6.89 -14.63
N GLN A 294 -7.74 7.77 -15.62
CA GLN A 294 -8.02 7.47 -17.02
C GLN A 294 -6.83 7.77 -17.92
N VAL A 295 -6.62 6.94 -18.95
CA VAL A 295 -5.66 7.20 -20.02
C VAL A 295 -6.41 7.75 -21.23
N SER A 296 -6.02 8.92 -21.70
CA SER A 296 -6.54 9.54 -22.90
C SER A 296 -5.82 9.02 -24.15
N SER A 297 -6.56 8.88 -25.25
CA SER A 297 -6.01 8.64 -26.59
C SER A 297 -5.21 9.83 -27.14
N HIS A 298 -5.32 11.02 -26.52
CA HIS A 298 -4.66 12.24 -26.96
C HIS A 298 -3.22 12.36 -26.48
N ALA A 299 -2.37 12.88 -27.37
CA ALA A 299 -0.96 13.13 -27.08
C ALA A 299 -0.71 14.34 -26.17
N SER A 300 -1.67 15.25 -26.05
CA SER A 300 -1.56 16.50 -25.29
C SER A 300 -2.54 16.51 -24.13
N PRO A 301 -2.11 16.76 -22.88
CA PRO A 301 -3.01 16.93 -21.74
C PRO A 301 -4.06 18.03 -21.97
N ILE A 302 -3.69 19.12 -22.64
CA ILE A 302 -4.60 20.24 -22.92
C ILE A 302 -5.71 19.80 -23.88
N THR A 303 -5.34 19.10 -24.96
CA THR A 303 -6.33 18.59 -25.92
C THR A 303 -7.27 17.58 -25.28
N ALA A 304 -6.73 16.66 -24.48
CA ALA A 304 -7.52 15.71 -23.70
C ALA A 304 -8.52 16.42 -22.77
N THR A 305 -8.09 17.52 -22.14
CA THR A 305 -8.94 18.34 -21.27
C THR A 305 -10.09 18.97 -22.04
N TYR A 306 -9.81 19.62 -23.18
CA TYR A 306 -10.82 20.31 -23.97
C TYR A 306 -11.86 19.35 -24.55
N GLU A 307 -11.46 18.16 -24.96
CA GLU A 307 -12.40 17.12 -25.38
C GLU A 307 -13.28 16.64 -24.21
N PHE A 308 -12.68 16.44 -23.03
CA PHE A 308 -13.40 15.98 -21.85
C PHE A 308 -14.47 16.99 -21.39
N ILE A 309 -14.17 18.29 -21.44
CA ILE A 309 -15.11 19.34 -21.01
C ILE A 309 -16.07 19.80 -22.12
N GLY A 310 -15.83 19.39 -23.37
CA GLY A 310 -16.60 19.80 -24.55
C GLY A 310 -17.86 18.98 -24.80
N ASP A 311 -18.54 19.29 -25.90
CA ASP A 311 -19.89 18.79 -26.20
C ASP A 311 -19.98 17.25 -26.24
N GLU A 312 -18.95 16.60 -26.79
CA GLU A 312 -18.82 15.13 -26.86
C GLU A 312 -18.25 14.51 -25.57
N GLY A 313 -17.91 15.35 -24.59
CA GLY A 313 -17.35 14.96 -23.31
C GLY A 313 -18.39 14.34 -22.35
N PRO A 314 -17.93 13.58 -21.35
CA PRO A 314 -18.80 12.82 -20.44
C PRO A 314 -19.50 13.67 -19.37
N LEU A 315 -19.33 15.00 -19.40
CA LEU A 315 -19.95 15.88 -18.41
C LEU A 315 -21.45 16.06 -18.67
N GLU A 316 -22.24 16.04 -17.61
CA GLU A 316 -23.68 16.29 -17.65
C GLU A 316 -24.00 17.76 -17.36
N PRO A 317 -25.04 18.34 -17.99
CA PRO A 317 -25.51 19.68 -17.65
C PRO A 317 -25.82 19.83 -16.14
N GLY A 318 -25.42 20.94 -15.54
CA GLY A 318 -25.52 21.20 -14.11
C GLY A 318 -24.26 20.84 -13.30
N THR A 319 -23.22 20.33 -13.95
CA THR A 319 -21.91 20.03 -13.33
C THR A 319 -21.07 21.29 -13.12
N ASP A 320 -20.45 21.41 -11.95
CA ASP A 320 -19.38 22.35 -11.65
C ASP A 320 -18.02 21.67 -11.88
N ILE A 321 -17.24 22.13 -12.85
CA ILE A 321 -15.93 21.53 -13.20
C ILE A 321 -14.77 22.40 -12.67
N PHE A 322 -13.85 21.78 -11.95
CA PHE A 322 -12.58 22.36 -11.53
C PHE A 322 -11.47 21.84 -12.45
N LEU A 323 -10.67 22.73 -13.05
CA LEU A 323 -9.45 22.32 -13.72
C LEU A 323 -8.31 22.29 -12.72
N GLY A 324 -7.81 21.08 -12.47
CA GLY A 324 -6.79 20.81 -11.49
C GLY A 324 -5.42 21.30 -11.91
N VAL A 325 -5.02 22.45 -11.39
CA VAL A 325 -3.76 23.09 -11.72
C VAL A 325 -3.00 23.48 -10.45
N CYS A 326 -1.68 23.31 -10.51
CA CYS A 326 -0.79 23.81 -9.48
C CYS A 326 -0.39 25.26 -9.81
N LYS A 327 -0.25 26.11 -8.79
CA LYS A 327 0.31 27.47 -8.94
C LYS A 327 1.79 27.47 -9.35
N LYS A 328 2.47 26.33 -9.22
CA LYS A 328 3.85 26.15 -9.69
C LYS A 328 3.94 26.34 -11.20
N GLY A 329 4.80 27.25 -11.64
CA GLY A 329 5.10 27.46 -13.05
C GLY A 329 4.04 28.28 -13.81
N LYS A 330 3.65 27.81 -15.00
CA LYS A 330 2.71 28.51 -15.90
C LYS A 330 1.48 27.68 -16.22
N ASP A 331 1.11 26.74 -15.36
CA ASP A 331 0.05 25.78 -15.66
C ASP A 331 -1.34 26.44 -15.70
N VAL A 332 -1.60 27.45 -14.87
CA VAL A 332 -2.83 28.27 -14.95
C VAL A 332 -2.98 28.92 -16.33
N GLU A 333 -1.90 29.47 -16.89
CA GLU A 333 -1.92 30.14 -18.20
C GLU A 333 -2.28 29.19 -19.34
N ARG A 334 -2.03 27.87 -19.18
CA ARG A 334 -2.33 26.86 -20.22
C ARG A 334 -3.81 26.65 -20.45
N PHE A 335 -4.66 26.99 -19.48
CA PHE A 335 -6.10 26.76 -19.53
C PHE A 335 -6.93 28.04 -19.70
N ASN A 336 -6.29 29.16 -20.08
CA ASN A 336 -6.98 30.43 -20.33
C ASN A 336 -8.07 30.36 -21.42
N GLN A 337 -8.05 29.33 -22.28
CA GLN A 337 -9.04 29.13 -23.34
C GLN A 337 -10.11 28.09 -22.98
N ALA A 338 -10.04 27.44 -21.81
CA ALA A 338 -10.92 26.33 -21.45
C ALA A 338 -12.42 26.70 -21.50
N GLU A 339 -12.76 27.95 -21.14
CA GLU A 339 -14.14 28.45 -21.17
C GLU A 339 -14.77 28.40 -22.58
N GLN A 340 -13.97 28.46 -23.65
CA GLN A 340 -14.47 28.40 -25.02
C GLN A 340 -14.92 27.00 -25.46
N TYR A 341 -14.47 25.98 -24.74
CA TYR A 341 -14.72 24.58 -25.04
C TYR A 341 -15.70 23.95 -24.06
N ILE A 342 -16.32 24.73 -23.15
CA ILE A 342 -17.19 24.17 -22.13
C ILE A 342 -18.53 23.75 -22.72
N LYS A 343 -18.94 22.51 -22.46
CA LYS A 343 -20.25 21.95 -22.84
C LYS A 343 -21.39 22.80 -22.30
N GLU A 344 -22.43 22.96 -23.09
CA GLU A 344 -23.62 23.72 -22.69
C GLU A 344 -24.22 23.17 -21.39
N GLY A 345 -24.44 24.06 -20.42
CA GLY A 345 -24.99 23.72 -19.10
C GLY A 345 -23.96 23.29 -18.06
N VAL A 346 -22.68 23.14 -18.40
CA VAL A 346 -21.58 22.92 -17.43
C VAL A 346 -20.98 24.26 -17.00
N ARG A 347 -20.66 24.40 -15.71
CA ARG A 347 -20.02 25.60 -15.16
C ARG A 347 -18.55 25.35 -14.86
N LEU A 348 -17.67 26.02 -15.60
CA LEU A 348 -16.23 26.04 -15.30
C LEU A 348 -15.94 26.95 -14.11
N MET A 349 -15.32 26.39 -13.07
CA MET A 349 -14.87 27.15 -11.91
C MET A 349 -13.62 27.97 -12.27
N PRO A 350 -13.44 29.20 -11.72
CA PRO A 350 -12.30 30.05 -12.07
C PRO A 350 -10.96 29.36 -11.79
N VAL A 351 -10.21 29.05 -12.85
CA VAL A 351 -8.99 28.23 -12.79
C VAL A 351 -7.95 28.83 -11.84
N HIS A 352 -7.79 30.16 -11.87
CA HIS A 352 -6.83 30.88 -11.02
C HIS A 352 -7.18 30.77 -9.53
N ASP A 353 -8.47 30.86 -9.19
CA ASP A 353 -8.94 30.83 -7.80
C ASP A 353 -8.93 29.40 -7.23
N CYS A 354 -9.03 28.41 -8.12
CA CYS A 354 -9.02 27.00 -7.76
C CYS A 354 -7.62 26.38 -7.75
N ALA A 355 -6.58 27.12 -8.14
CA ALA A 355 -5.21 26.60 -8.23
C ALA A 355 -4.63 26.28 -6.84
N ILE A 356 -3.96 25.13 -6.73
CA ILE A 356 -3.39 24.63 -5.46
C ILE A 356 -1.91 25.00 -5.33
N GLU A 357 -1.48 25.36 -4.12
CA GLU A 357 -0.05 25.59 -3.83
C GLU A 357 0.72 24.26 -3.91
N PRO A 358 1.94 24.24 -4.48
CA PRO A 358 2.76 23.05 -4.49
C PRO A 358 3.15 22.67 -3.06
N ILE A 359 3.15 21.37 -2.76
CA ILE A 359 3.82 20.85 -1.57
C ILE A 359 5.33 20.76 -1.81
N SER A 360 6.11 20.93 -0.74
CA SER A 360 7.57 20.79 -0.76
C SER A 360 8.00 19.42 -0.22
N HIS A 361 9.22 19.03 -0.57
CA HIS A 361 9.91 17.88 0.03
C HIS A 361 10.00 18.00 1.55
N SER A 362 10.04 16.86 2.23
CA SER A 362 10.23 16.81 3.68
C SER A 362 11.59 17.36 4.11
N SER A 363 11.71 17.80 5.36
CA SER A 363 13.02 18.18 5.92
C SER A 363 14.00 17.02 5.91
N TYR A 364 13.50 15.79 6.14
CA TYR A 364 14.28 14.57 6.07
C TYR A 364 14.93 14.37 4.70
N TYR A 365 14.13 14.45 3.62
CA TYR A 365 14.63 14.38 2.26
C TYR A 365 15.72 15.44 2.00
N MET A 366 15.51 16.68 2.45
CA MET A 366 16.47 17.76 2.24
C MET A 366 17.78 17.51 2.98
N ASP A 367 17.72 17.01 4.21
CA ASP A 367 18.89 16.67 5.03
C ASP A 367 19.67 15.50 4.41
N LEU A 368 18.97 14.46 3.94
CA LEU A 368 19.56 13.31 3.25
C LEU A 368 20.23 13.75 1.94
N LEU A 369 19.49 14.46 1.07
CA LEU A 369 20.02 14.97 -0.20
C LEU A 369 21.23 15.89 0.01
N SER A 370 21.29 16.64 1.12
CA SER A 370 22.40 17.55 1.38
C SER A 370 23.74 16.83 1.62
N GLN A 371 23.67 15.59 2.09
CA GLN A 371 24.80 14.73 2.45
C GLN A 371 25.12 13.70 1.35
N SER A 372 24.11 13.36 0.53
CA SER A 372 24.24 12.37 -0.53
C SER A 372 25.21 12.79 -1.64
N PRO A 373 26.07 11.88 -2.15
CA PRO A 373 26.82 12.10 -3.38
C PRO A 373 25.89 12.26 -4.60
N LEU A 374 24.66 11.72 -4.57
CA LEU A 374 23.68 11.81 -5.66
C LEU A 374 23.27 13.26 -5.96
N LYS A 375 23.47 14.16 -5.00
CA LYS A 375 23.23 15.61 -5.14
C LYS A 375 23.97 16.22 -6.33
N ALA A 376 25.17 15.72 -6.66
CA ALA A 376 26.04 16.33 -7.66
C ALA A 376 25.43 16.36 -9.07
N GLU A 377 24.64 15.35 -9.42
CA GLU A 377 24.01 15.18 -10.74
C GLU A 377 22.48 15.36 -10.67
N MET A 378 21.95 15.87 -9.54
CA MET A 378 20.52 16.02 -9.35
C MET A 378 19.95 17.11 -10.29
N PRO A 379 18.98 16.80 -11.16
CA PRO A 379 18.52 17.75 -12.18
C PRO A 379 17.85 19.04 -11.68
N SER A 380 17.39 19.11 -10.43
CA SER A 380 16.91 20.36 -9.80
C SER A 380 18.03 21.28 -9.33
N LEU A 381 19.23 20.73 -9.07
CA LEU A 381 20.38 21.49 -8.60
C LEU A 381 21.25 22.00 -9.74
N GLU A 382 21.24 21.31 -10.88
CA GLU A 382 21.92 21.78 -12.11
C GLU A 382 21.06 22.77 -12.93
N GLY A 383 19.73 22.68 -12.82
CA GLY A 383 18.80 23.38 -13.70
C GLY A 383 18.52 24.82 -13.26
N VAL A 384 18.74 25.78 -14.17
CA VAL A 384 18.33 27.18 -13.96
C VAL A 384 16.81 27.27 -13.75
N GLY A 385 16.39 27.82 -12.62
CA GLY A 385 14.97 28.11 -12.32
C GLY A 385 14.19 26.96 -11.68
N LYS A 386 14.86 25.92 -11.16
CA LYS A 386 14.25 24.89 -10.31
C LYS A 386 14.63 25.13 -8.85
N ASP A 387 13.67 25.03 -7.93
CA ASP A 387 13.96 24.93 -6.49
C ASP A 387 14.01 23.43 -6.12
N PRO A 388 15.14 22.93 -5.57
CA PRO A 388 15.27 21.53 -5.12
C PRO A 388 14.32 21.16 -3.97
N ARG A 389 13.68 22.14 -3.32
CA ARG A 389 12.63 21.89 -2.32
C ARG A 389 11.31 21.48 -2.93
N ASP A 390 11.09 21.70 -4.22
CA ASP A 390 9.88 21.25 -4.88
C ASP A 390 10.06 19.86 -5.49
N PHE A 391 8.98 19.09 -5.58
CA PHE A 391 8.98 17.84 -6.34
C PHE A 391 9.19 18.09 -7.83
N HIS A 392 10.21 17.45 -8.41
CA HIS A 392 10.46 17.44 -9.86
C HIS A 392 10.53 16.02 -10.40
N ALA A 393 9.69 15.72 -11.40
CA ALA A 393 9.76 14.43 -12.11
C ALA A 393 11.13 14.15 -12.77
N SER A 394 11.96 15.17 -13.02
CA SER A 394 13.35 14.94 -13.48
C SER A 394 14.21 14.26 -12.44
N ASP A 395 14.03 14.65 -11.18
CA ASP A 395 14.82 14.18 -10.06
C ASP A 395 14.40 12.76 -9.72
N MET A 396 13.09 12.52 -9.66
CA MET A 396 12.55 11.17 -9.52
C MET A 396 13.07 10.22 -10.60
N ARG A 397 13.11 10.63 -11.88
CA ARG A 397 13.67 9.78 -12.94
C ARG A 397 15.16 9.53 -12.80
N TYR A 398 15.92 10.52 -12.31
CA TYR A 398 17.34 10.36 -12.02
C TYR A 398 17.54 9.32 -10.91
N LEU A 399 16.82 9.46 -9.79
CA LEU A 399 16.86 8.53 -8.67
C LEU A 399 16.41 7.11 -9.06
N LEU A 400 15.33 6.98 -9.84
CA LEU A 400 14.87 5.69 -10.38
C LEU A 400 15.94 4.99 -11.24
N GLY A 401 16.78 5.77 -11.93
CA GLY A 401 17.91 5.20 -12.70
C GLY A 401 19.11 4.81 -11.85
N LYS A 402 19.13 5.18 -10.56
CA LYS A 402 20.18 4.82 -9.60
C LYS A 402 19.72 3.73 -8.62
N ALA A 403 18.42 3.55 -8.45
CA ALA A 403 17.82 2.64 -7.47
C ALA A 403 18.25 1.17 -7.57
N GLU A 404 18.70 0.68 -8.73
CA GLU A 404 19.21 -0.70 -8.87
C GLU A 404 20.61 -0.88 -8.27
N GLU A 405 21.37 0.19 -8.11
CA GLU A 405 22.79 0.16 -7.71
C GLU A 405 23.07 0.99 -6.44
N ASP A 406 22.15 1.87 -6.04
CA ASP A 406 22.31 2.82 -4.95
C ASP A 406 21.07 2.84 -4.04
N GLU A 407 21.28 2.42 -2.81
CA GLU A 407 20.25 2.30 -1.77
C GLU A 407 19.77 3.67 -1.27
N GLU A 408 20.66 4.67 -1.27
CA GLU A 408 20.31 6.04 -0.89
C GLU A 408 19.36 6.64 -1.94
N ALA A 409 19.45 6.20 -3.20
CA ALA A 409 18.47 6.59 -4.21
C ALA A 409 17.07 6.03 -3.90
N ILE A 410 16.96 4.83 -3.33
CA ILE A 410 15.68 4.25 -2.89
C ILE A 410 15.11 5.07 -1.72
N GLU A 411 15.96 5.41 -0.75
CA GLU A 411 15.56 6.21 0.40
C GLU A 411 15.08 7.61 -0.01
N LEU A 412 15.78 8.27 -0.93
CA LEU A 412 15.32 9.55 -1.50
C LEU A 412 14.02 9.41 -2.31
N LEU A 413 13.75 8.25 -2.92
CA LEU A 413 12.51 7.98 -3.66
C LEU A 413 11.28 7.81 -2.76
N GLU A 414 11.45 7.48 -1.48
CA GLU A 414 10.33 7.39 -0.54
C GLU A 414 9.57 8.72 -0.44
N ASP A 415 10.28 9.86 -0.47
CA ASP A 415 9.61 11.17 -0.41
C ASP A 415 8.77 11.42 -1.68
N PHE A 416 9.19 10.88 -2.83
CA PHE A 416 8.47 10.99 -4.10
C PHE A 416 7.27 10.04 -4.22
N THR A 417 7.29 8.90 -3.53
CA THR A 417 6.31 7.82 -3.74
C THR A 417 5.45 7.52 -2.51
N GLY A 418 5.93 7.88 -1.32
CA GLY A 418 5.52 7.29 -0.06
C GLY A 418 6.35 6.04 0.24
N GLU A 419 6.82 5.90 1.49
CA GLU A 419 7.62 4.77 1.97
C GLU A 419 7.00 3.41 1.60
N ASP A 420 5.67 3.28 1.73
CA ASP A 420 4.96 2.04 1.42
C ASP A 420 4.86 1.71 -0.07
N ASN A 421 4.95 2.72 -0.94
CA ASN A 421 4.70 2.55 -2.38
C ASN A 421 5.99 2.44 -3.20
N VAL A 422 7.16 2.73 -2.62
CA VAL A 422 8.42 2.85 -3.37
C VAL A 422 8.72 1.57 -4.17
N PHE A 423 8.51 0.40 -3.58
CA PHE A 423 8.77 -0.89 -4.23
C PHE A 423 7.73 -1.26 -5.28
N ASP A 424 6.47 -0.90 -5.07
CA ASP A 424 5.43 -1.09 -6.09
C ASP A 424 5.74 -0.24 -7.32
N VAL A 425 6.19 1.01 -7.12
CA VAL A 425 6.61 1.89 -8.22
C VAL A 425 7.83 1.32 -8.96
N LEU A 426 8.84 0.84 -8.23
CA LEU A 426 10.02 0.18 -8.83
C LEU A 426 9.59 -1.05 -9.65
N SER A 427 8.70 -1.89 -9.11
CA SER A 427 8.17 -3.10 -9.75
C SER A 427 7.35 -2.78 -11.00
N ILE A 428 6.45 -1.78 -10.95
CA ILE A 428 5.70 -1.29 -12.13
C ILE A 428 6.66 -0.86 -13.24
N LEU A 429 7.77 -0.23 -12.87
CA LEU A 429 8.81 0.21 -13.79
C LEU A 429 9.81 -0.90 -14.15
N GLY A 430 9.62 -2.13 -13.67
CA GLY A 430 10.48 -3.28 -13.96
C GLY A 430 11.92 -3.09 -13.47
N LEU A 431 12.13 -2.29 -12.43
CA LEU A 431 13.43 -2.09 -11.79
C LEU A 431 13.57 -3.13 -10.69
N ASN A 432 14.56 -4.02 -10.81
CA ASN A 432 14.74 -5.11 -9.86
C ASN A 432 15.85 -4.77 -8.88
N THR A 433 15.48 -4.27 -7.71
CA THR A 433 16.42 -3.91 -6.64
C THR A 433 16.83 -5.11 -5.77
N GLY A 434 16.27 -6.30 -6.01
CA GLY A 434 16.48 -7.47 -5.14
C GLY A 434 15.76 -7.40 -3.79
N LEU A 435 14.93 -6.36 -3.57
CA LEU A 435 14.29 -6.03 -2.29
C LEU A 435 12.81 -6.49 -2.18
N ASN A 436 12.30 -7.21 -3.18
CA ASN A 436 10.89 -7.64 -3.25
C ASN A 436 10.42 -8.46 -2.03
N GLU A 437 11.34 -8.98 -1.21
CA GLU A 437 11.00 -9.72 0.01
C GLU A 437 10.54 -8.84 1.19
N LEU A 438 10.97 -7.57 1.28
CA LEU A 438 10.55 -6.67 2.37
C LEU A 438 9.04 -6.36 2.31
N SER A 439 8.50 -6.06 1.13
CA SER A 439 7.07 -5.78 0.95
C SER A 439 6.19 -7.00 1.26
N SER A 440 6.70 -8.22 1.09
CA SER A 440 5.98 -9.46 1.40
C SER A 440 5.71 -9.64 2.90
N MET A 441 6.48 -8.97 3.75
CA MET A 441 6.35 -9.03 5.21
C MET A 441 5.28 -8.06 5.74
N ALA A 442 4.96 -6.99 4.99
CA ALA A 442 3.92 -6.03 5.31
C ALA A 442 2.55 -6.41 4.69
N GLY A 443 2.55 -7.04 3.51
CA GLY A 443 1.35 -7.36 2.72
C GLY A 443 0.58 -8.62 3.13
N GLY A 444 0.41 -8.86 4.44
CA GLY A 444 -0.33 -10.03 4.95
C GLY A 444 -1.81 -9.98 4.58
N SER A 445 -2.20 -10.72 3.53
CA SER A 445 -3.57 -11.05 3.20
C SER A 445 -4.20 -11.86 4.33
N VAL A 446 -5.29 -11.36 4.91
CA VAL A 446 -6.06 -12.01 5.98
C VAL A 446 -6.67 -13.31 5.44
N GLU A 447 -5.95 -14.42 5.55
CA GLU A 447 -6.55 -15.75 5.49
C GLU A 447 -7.03 -16.09 6.90
N GLY A 448 -8.35 -16.11 7.08
CA GLY A 448 -8.97 -16.41 8.36
C GLY A 448 -8.59 -17.81 8.86
N TYR A 449 -8.01 -17.89 10.05
CA TYR A 449 -7.73 -19.15 10.73
C TYR A 449 -9.04 -19.75 11.27
N SER A 450 -9.49 -20.86 10.69
CA SER A 450 -10.62 -21.67 11.17
C SER A 450 -10.12 -22.77 12.12
N ALA A 451 -9.99 -22.47 13.42
CA ALA A 451 -9.77 -23.52 14.43
C ALA A 451 -11.11 -24.12 14.93
N PRO A 452 -11.20 -25.45 15.10
CA PRO A 452 -12.37 -26.08 15.71
C PRO A 452 -12.35 -25.87 17.23
N LEU A 453 -13.12 -24.90 17.71
CA LEU A 453 -13.33 -24.64 19.14
C LEU A 453 -14.34 -25.65 19.73
N GLY A 454 -13.83 -26.70 20.37
CA GLY A 454 -14.62 -27.60 21.20
C GLY A 454 -15.00 -26.94 22.53
N TYR A 455 -16.30 -26.68 22.74
CA TYR A 455 -16.85 -26.21 24.01
C TYR A 455 -17.55 -27.34 24.78
N PRO A 456 -17.39 -27.43 26.12
CA PRO A 456 -18.18 -28.33 26.95
C PRO A 456 -19.56 -27.74 27.27
N GLU A 457 -20.62 -28.55 27.12
CA GLU A 457 -22.00 -28.17 27.45
C GLU A 457 -22.19 -27.82 28.93
N ARG A 458 -22.88 -26.72 29.21
CA ARG A 458 -23.71 -26.59 30.42
C ARG A 458 -24.95 -25.72 30.20
N LYS A 459 -26.11 -26.38 30.21
CA LYS A 459 -27.46 -25.78 30.17
C LYS A 459 -27.74 -24.89 31.39
N LYS A 460 -28.34 -23.72 31.15
CA LYS A 460 -29.48 -23.20 31.93
C LYS A 460 -30.26 -22.15 31.12
N LYS A 461 -31.53 -22.46 30.84
CA LYS A 461 -32.50 -21.60 30.15
C LYS A 461 -32.90 -20.42 31.03
N LYS A 462 -32.84 -19.19 30.48
CA LYS A 462 -33.74 -18.08 30.82
C LYS A 462 -34.32 -17.54 29.52
N LYS A 463 -35.67 -17.56 29.41
CA LYS A 463 -36.41 -16.97 28.29
C LYS A 463 -36.31 -15.44 28.38
N MET A 464 -35.72 -14.80 27.37
CA MET A 464 -35.97 -13.40 27.05
C MET A 464 -36.89 -13.36 25.82
N ILE A 465 -37.97 -12.58 25.91
CA ILE A 465 -38.90 -12.32 24.83
C ILE A 465 -38.23 -11.30 23.90
N GLN A 466 -37.81 -11.71 22.70
CA GLN A 466 -37.36 -10.79 21.66
C GLN A 466 -38.58 -10.31 20.85
N ARG A 467 -38.74 -9.00 20.73
CA ARG A 467 -39.51 -8.37 19.65
C ARG A 467 -38.84 -8.76 18.33
N GLN A 468 -39.54 -9.47 17.46
CA GLN A 468 -39.12 -9.69 16.08
C GLN A 468 -39.41 -8.40 15.29
N GLU A 469 -38.37 -7.66 14.95
CA GLU A 469 -38.40 -6.83 13.75
C GLU A 469 -38.24 -7.77 12.55
N ASN A 470 -39.16 -7.69 11.57
CA ASN A 470 -39.04 -8.42 10.32
C ASN A 470 -37.85 -7.87 9.54
N MET A 471 -36.67 -8.46 9.72
CA MET A 471 -35.51 -8.18 8.88
C MET A 471 -35.57 -9.08 7.65
N ASP A 472 -35.51 -8.50 6.45
CA ASP A 472 -35.23 -9.24 5.22
C ASP A 472 -33.79 -9.76 5.27
N LEU A 473 -33.64 -11.08 5.18
CA LEU A 473 -32.37 -11.81 5.26
C LEU A 473 -31.99 -12.47 3.92
N SER A 474 -32.78 -12.29 2.86
CA SER A 474 -32.56 -12.91 1.54
C SER A 474 -31.13 -12.67 1.02
N VAL A 475 -30.68 -11.42 1.05
CA VAL A 475 -29.32 -11.02 0.67
C VAL A 475 -28.25 -11.63 1.58
N ALA A 476 -28.52 -11.76 2.88
CA ALA A 476 -27.57 -12.38 3.80
C ALA A 476 -27.42 -13.89 3.55
N ASP A 477 -28.54 -14.58 3.28
CA ASP A 477 -28.55 -15.99 2.89
C ASP A 477 -27.79 -16.21 1.56
N GLU A 478 -27.97 -15.33 0.57
CA GLU A 478 -27.26 -15.39 -0.72
C GLU A 478 -25.75 -15.15 -0.56
N VAL A 479 -25.35 -14.12 0.18
CA VAL A 479 -23.94 -13.84 0.48
C VAL A 479 -23.27 -15.02 1.20
N LEU A 480 -23.95 -15.63 2.16
CA LEU A 480 -23.41 -16.78 2.89
C LEU A 480 -23.33 -18.03 2.04
N THR A 481 -24.30 -18.24 1.16
CA THR A 481 -24.28 -19.32 0.17
C THR A 481 -23.08 -19.15 -0.76
N LEU A 482 -22.85 -17.94 -1.27
CA LEU A 482 -21.66 -17.64 -2.10
C LEU A 482 -20.34 -17.81 -1.34
N ILE A 483 -20.26 -17.42 -0.06
CA ILE A 483 -19.08 -17.65 0.78
C ILE A 483 -18.85 -19.16 0.98
N MET A 484 -19.90 -19.96 1.15
CA MET A 484 -19.76 -21.41 1.32
C MET A 484 -19.43 -22.14 0.01
N GLU A 485 -19.96 -21.68 -1.13
CA GLU A 485 -19.77 -22.30 -2.44
C GLU A 485 -18.47 -21.88 -3.13
N ARG A 486 -18.05 -20.63 -2.94
CA ARG A 486 -16.89 -20.03 -3.63
C ARG A 486 -15.77 -19.59 -2.70
N GLY A 487 -16.03 -19.47 -1.40
CA GLY A 487 -14.98 -19.22 -0.41
C GLY A 487 -14.14 -20.47 -0.21
N VAL A 488 -12.83 -20.28 -0.02
CA VAL A 488 -11.92 -21.37 0.36
C VAL A 488 -12.23 -21.74 1.81
N LEU A 489 -13.29 -22.52 2.04
CA LEU A 489 -13.51 -23.23 3.29
C LEU A 489 -12.60 -24.46 3.26
N ARG A 490 -11.42 -24.35 3.87
CA ARG A 490 -10.58 -25.49 4.24
C ARG A 490 -10.83 -25.89 5.68
#